data_AF-A0A2N2H0X6-F1
#
_entry.id   AF-A0A2N2H0X6-F1
#
_cell.length_a   1.000
_cell.length_b   1.000
_cell.length_c   1.000
_cell.angle_alpha   90.00
_cell.angle_beta   90.00
_cell.angle_gamma   90.00
#
_symmetry.space_group_name_H-M   'P 1'
#
loop_
_entity.id
_entity.type
_entity.pdbx_description
1 polymer ?
#
loop_
_entity_poly.entity_id
_entity_poly.type
_entity_poly.pdbx_seq_one_letter_code
_entity_poly.pdbx_strand_id
1 'polypeptide(L)'
;MQQLSENQGYHVISSCLRYVQLRSAGLPALAAFKDTLGGYRSQLTTDWSAYQEVLEQRIALSGEVGYLDSEVDNLVITIGQLLLLQVGRDRKDPAYRRLFPESPSSLVVELAGPRQEKNVSVLLETIRTDEAYAPLRDKAAELEAAMTALKQA
;
A
#
# COMPACT_ATOMS: atom_id res chain seq x y z
N MET A 1 13.27 0.00 20.24
CA MET A 1 14.04 0.04 18.97
C MET A 1 14.28 1.46 18.45
N GLN A 2 13.35 2.41 18.61
CA GLN A 2 13.48 3.79 18.14
C GLN A 2 14.69 4.59 18.72
N GLN A 3 15.02 4.40 20.00
CA GLN A 3 16.18 5.04 20.63
C GLN A 3 17.54 4.53 20.14
N LEU A 4 17.60 3.30 19.62
CA LEU A 4 18.82 2.75 19.01
C LEU A 4 19.04 3.36 17.62
N SER A 5 17.98 3.55 16.82
CA SER A 5 18.07 4.25 15.54
C SER A 5 18.40 5.74 15.66
N GLU A 6 17.97 6.41 16.73
CA GLU A 6 18.28 7.83 16.97
C GLU A 6 19.74 8.05 17.35
N ASN A 7 20.29 7.21 18.25
CA ASN A 7 21.66 7.37 18.75
C ASN A 7 22.72 6.62 17.92
N GLN A 8 22.32 5.67 17.08
CA GLN A 8 23.21 4.83 16.26
C GLN A 8 22.77 4.80 14.78
N GLY A 9 22.03 5.81 14.34
CA GLY A 9 21.59 5.92 12.94
C GLY A 9 22.73 6.17 11.96
N TYR A 10 22.46 5.94 10.67
CA TYR A 10 23.42 6.15 9.57
C TYR A 10 24.17 7.48 9.68
N HIS A 11 23.45 8.59 9.90
CA HIS A 11 24.04 9.92 9.98
C HIS A 11 25.03 10.07 11.14
N VAL A 12 24.74 9.46 12.29
CA VAL A 12 25.61 9.49 13.47
C VAL A 12 26.88 8.68 13.21
N ILE A 13 26.73 7.44 12.72
CA ILE A 13 27.88 6.55 12.43
C ILE A 13 28.77 7.15 11.33
N SER A 14 28.18 7.64 10.23
CA SER A 14 28.90 8.28 9.12
C SER A 14 29.68 9.52 9.59
N SER A 15 29.07 10.34 10.45
CA SER A 15 29.72 11.52 11.03
C SER A 15 30.87 11.15 11.97
N CYS A 16 30.70 10.14 12.81
CA CYS A 16 31.75 9.61 13.68
C CYS A 16 32.94 9.06 12.87
N LEU A 17 32.67 8.24 11.85
CA LEU A 17 33.70 7.71 10.95
C LEU A 17 34.47 8.83 10.25
N ARG A 18 33.76 9.88 9.78
CA ARG A 18 34.39 11.05 9.18
C ARG A 18 35.26 11.81 10.18
N TYR A 19 34.77 12.03 11.39
CA TYR A 19 35.51 12.73 12.43
C TYR A 19 36.82 11.98 12.76
N VAL A 20 36.73 10.67 13.01
CA VAL A 20 37.92 9.85 13.31
C VAL A 20 38.89 9.83 12.12
N GLN A 21 38.40 9.70 10.89
CA GLN A 21 39.23 9.75 9.68
C GLN A 21 40.00 11.08 9.54
N LEU A 22 39.35 12.21 9.85
CA LEU A 22 39.99 13.53 9.79
C LEU A 22 41.03 13.70 10.88
N ARG A 23 40.76 13.21 12.10
CA ARG A 23 41.68 13.32 13.24
C ARG A 23 42.85 12.36 13.15
N SER A 24 42.67 11.16 12.59
CA SER A 24 43.74 10.18 12.41
C SER A 24 44.79 10.64 11.41
N ALA A 25 44.44 11.49 10.44
CA ALA A 25 45.38 12.06 9.48
C ALA A 25 46.46 12.95 10.14
N GLY A 26 46.18 13.53 11.32
CA GLY A 26 47.14 14.33 12.08
C GLY A 26 48.01 13.53 13.06
N LEU A 27 47.78 12.22 13.20
CA LEU A 27 48.46 11.34 14.15
C LEU A 27 49.22 10.23 13.39
N PRO A 28 50.55 10.26 13.32
CA PRO A 28 51.33 9.31 12.53
C PRO A 28 51.04 7.84 12.86
N ALA A 29 50.80 7.52 14.13
CA ALA A 29 50.46 6.18 14.59
C ALA A 29 49.11 5.66 14.08
N LEU A 30 48.21 6.55 13.65
CA LEU A 30 46.85 6.21 13.19
C LEU A 30 46.65 6.48 11.69
N ALA A 31 47.66 7.00 10.99
CA ALA A 31 47.58 7.34 9.58
C ALA A 31 47.21 6.14 8.70
N ALA A 32 47.68 4.94 9.07
CA ALA A 32 47.38 3.68 8.37
C ALA A 32 45.88 3.30 8.37
N PHE A 33 45.09 3.78 9.33
CA PHE A 33 43.65 3.48 9.42
C PHE A 33 42.78 4.43 8.59
N LYS A 34 43.35 5.50 8.01
CA LYS A 34 42.60 6.51 7.27
C LYS A 34 41.85 5.92 6.07
N ASP A 35 42.51 5.03 5.33
CA ASP A 35 41.93 4.40 4.14
C ASP A 35 40.89 3.35 4.53
N THR A 36 41.14 2.60 5.60
CA THR A 36 40.18 1.66 6.19
C THR A 36 38.89 2.37 6.64
N LEU A 37 39.00 3.49 7.36
CA LEU A 37 37.85 4.29 7.77
C LEU A 37 37.11 4.91 6.57
N GLY A 38 37.84 5.30 5.53
CA GLY A 38 37.28 5.75 4.26
C GLY A 38 36.47 4.64 3.57
N GLY A 39 37.02 3.44 3.51
CA GLY A 39 36.36 2.25 2.98
C GLY A 39 35.06 1.92 3.73
N TYR A 40 35.10 1.90 5.07
CA TYR A 40 33.89 1.67 5.87
C TYR A 40 32.81 2.72 5.65
N ARG A 41 33.19 4.01 5.55
CA ARG A 41 32.23 5.09 5.29
C ARG A 41 31.64 4.99 3.88
N SER A 42 32.44 4.61 2.89
CA SER A 42 31.98 4.37 1.53
C SER A 42 30.98 3.22 1.49
N GLN A 43 31.33 2.08 2.11
CA GLN A 43 30.45 0.91 2.18
C GLN A 43 29.14 1.25 2.89
N LEU A 44 29.20 1.90 4.04
CA LEU A 44 28.02 2.34 4.79
C LEU A 44 27.10 3.24 3.94
N THR A 45 27.68 4.08 3.07
CA THR A 45 26.90 4.95 2.17
C THR A 45 26.24 4.16 1.05
N THR A 46 26.94 3.18 0.46
CA THR A 46 26.37 2.25 -0.53
C THR A 46 25.22 1.47 0.07
N ASP A 47 25.41 0.87 1.25
CA ASP A 47 24.39 0.07 1.94
C ASP A 47 23.16 0.92 2.31
N TRP A 48 23.39 2.14 2.78
CA TRP A 48 22.31 3.07 3.10
C TRP A 48 21.51 3.47 1.86
N SER A 49 22.19 3.75 0.74
CA SER A 49 21.52 4.11 -0.51
C SER A 49 20.67 2.96 -1.04
N ALA A 50 21.21 1.73 -1.03
CA ALA A 50 20.47 0.53 -1.40
C ALA A 50 19.26 0.28 -0.48
N TYR A 51 19.41 0.52 0.84
CA TYR A 51 18.29 0.44 1.77
C TYR A 51 17.20 1.48 1.46
N GLN A 52 17.57 2.73 1.19
CA GLN A 52 16.62 3.79 0.84
C GLN A 52 15.89 3.48 -0.46
N GLU A 53 16.58 3.00 -1.49
CA GLU A 53 15.95 2.58 -2.75
C GLU A 53 14.91 1.47 -2.53
N VAL A 54 15.25 0.44 -1.76
CA VAL A 54 14.30 -0.63 -1.40
C VAL A 54 13.13 -0.11 -0.57
N LEU A 55 13.39 0.83 0.34
CA LEU A 55 12.34 1.46 1.15
C LEU A 55 11.38 2.27 0.27
N GLU A 56 11.89 3.09 -0.64
CA GLU A 56 11.12 3.89 -1.59
C GLU A 56 10.29 3.00 -2.52
N GLN A 57 10.89 1.93 -3.05
CA GLN A 57 10.17 0.93 -3.86
C GLN A 57 9.02 0.29 -3.06
N ARG A 58 9.26 -0.09 -1.80
CA ARG A 58 8.22 -0.64 -0.93
C ARG A 58 7.11 0.35 -0.64
N ILE A 59 7.45 1.61 -0.38
CA ILE A 59 6.48 2.68 -0.14
C ILE A 59 5.64 2.89 -1.41
N ALA A 60 6.29 2.99 -2.57
CA ALA A 60 5.61 3.15 -3.85
C ALA A 60 4.65 1.99 -4.13
N LEU A 61 5.11 0.74 -4.01
CA LEU A 61 4.26 -0.45 -4.17
C LEU A 61 3.10 -0.47 -3.16
N SER A 62 3.37 -0.19 -1.88
CA SER A 62 2.30 -0.14 -0.86
C SER A 62 1.30 1.00 -1.11
N GLY A 63 1.77 2.12 -1.68
CA GLY A 63 0.94 3.26 -2.03
C GLY A 63 0.07 2.98 -3.25
N GLU A 64 0.61 2.28 -4.24
CA GLU A 64 -0.11 1.81 -5.42
C GLU A 64 -1.21 0.81 -5.03
N VAL A 65 -0.88 -0.20 -4.21
CA VAL A 65 -1.88 -1.14 -3.67
C VAL A 65 -2.95 -0.41 -2.87
N GLY A 66 -2.57 0.55 -2.01
CA GLY A 66 -3.53 1.35 -1.25
C GLY A 66 -4.43 2.23 -2.12
N TYR A 67 -3.90 2.77 -3.23
CA TYR A 67 -4.69 3.52 -4.20
C TYR A 67 -5.70 2.62 -4.92
N LEU A 68 -5.24 1.48 -5.46
CA LEU A 68 -6.08 0.53 -6.19
C LEU A 68 -7.18 -0.08 -5.30
N ASP A 69 -6.84 -0.39 -4.05
CA ASP A 69 -7.81 -0.84 -3.05
C ASP A 69 -8.88 0.23 -2.79
N SER A 70 -8.47 1.50 -2.64
CA SER A 70 -9.42 2.60 -2.49
C SER A 70 -10.33 2.80 -3.71
N GLU A 71 -9.85 2.55 -4.93
CA GLU A 71 -10.70 2.57 -6.12
C GLU A 71 -11.78 1.48 -6.07
N VAL A 72 -11.43 0.26 -5.66
CA VAL A 72 -12.38 -0.84 -5.44
C VAL A 72 -13.43 -0.44 -4.40
N ASP A 73 -13.00 0.10 -3.26
CA ASP A 73 -13.90 0.55 -2.19
C ASP A 73 -14.91 1.59 -2.66
N ASN A 74 -14.42 2.61 -3.37
CA ASN A 74 -15.23 3.69 -3.90
C ASN A 74 -16.27 3.17 -4.91
N LEU A 75 -15.90 2.22 -5.75
CA LEU A 75 -16.81 1.59 -6.72
C LEU A 75 -17.88 0.75 -6.03
N VAL A 76 -17.52 -0.05 -5.03
CA VAL A 76 -18.49 -0.82 -4.23
C VAL A 76 -19.48 0.10 -3.52
N ILE A 77 -18.99 1.20 -2.91
CA ILE A 77 -19.84 2.20 -2.26
C ILE A 77 -20.75 2.88 -3.30
N THR A 78 -20.23 3.22 -4.48
CA THR A 78 -21.00 3.85 -5.57
C THR A 78 -22.12 2.94 -6.04
N ILE A 79 -21.84 1.65 -6.28
CA ILE A 79 -22.85 0.65 -6.64
C ILE A 79 -23.93 0.58 -5.55
N GLY A 80 -23.53 0.56 -4.27
CA GLY A 80 -24.46 0.58 -3.14
C GLY A 80 -25.35 1.81 -3.13
N GLN A 81 -24.79 3.00 -3.38
CA GLN A 81 -25.56 4.25 -3.44
C GLN A 81 -26.53 4.27 -4.62
N LEU A 82 -26.10 3.83 -5.81
CA LEU A 82 -26.95 3.75 -7.00
C LEU A 82 -28.11 2.78 -6.79
N LEU A 83 -27.85 1.59 -6.26
CA LEU A 83 -28.90 0.63 -5.94
C LEU A 83 -29.85 1.17 -4.88
N LEU A 84 -29.31 1.82 -3.83
CA LEU A 84 -30.13 2.43 -2.79
C LEU A 84 -31.10 3.47 -3.37
N LEU A 85 -30.67 4.27 -4.35
CA LEU A 85 -31.55 5.21 -5.04
C LEU A 85 -32.64 4.51 -5.86
N GLN A 86 -32.32 3.40 -6.52
CA GLN A 86 -33.28 2.62 -7.32
C GLN A 86 -34.38 2.00 -6.45
N VAL A 87 -34.04 1.54 -5.25
CA VAL A 87 -35.00 0.97 -4.29
C VAL A 87 -35.70 2.02 -3.41
N GLY A 88 -35.77 3.27 -3.87
CA GLY A 88 -36.46 4.33 -3.13
C GLY A 88 -35.82 4.68 -1.77
N ARG A 89 -34.52 4.46 -1.63
CA ARG A 89 -33.73 4.62 -0.40
C ARG A 89 -34.11 3.65 0.73
N ASP A 90 -34.75 2.52 0.42
CA ASP A 90 -35.05 1.49 1.40
C ASP A 90 -33.94 0.41 1.47
N ARG A 91 -33.16 0.44 2.55
CA ARG A 91 -32.13 -0.60 2.83
C ARG A 91 -32.70 -1.96 3.20
N LYS A 92 -34.02 -2.06 3.42
CA LYS A 92 -34.71 -3.32 3.70
C LYS A 92 -35.30 -3.94 2.43
N ASP A 93 -35.24 -3.23 1.30
CA ASP A 93 -35.68 -3.77 0.02
C ASP A 93 -34.95 -5.09 -0.28
N PRO A 94 -35.67 -6.16 -0.69
CA PRO A 94 -35.07 -7.46 -0.98
C PRO A 94 -33.95 -7.40 -2.03
N ALA A 95 -34.07 -6.55 -3.06
CA ALA A 95 -33.04 -6.37 -4.08
C ALA A 95 -31.79 -5.72 -3.47
N TYR A 96 -31.96 -4.71 -2.61
CA TYR A 96 -30.83 -4.11 -1.89
C TYR A 96 -30.14 -5.11 -0.96
N ARG A 97 -30.91 -5.84 -0.14
CA ARG A 97 -30.37 -6.80 0.83
C ARG A 97 -29.72 -8.02 0.20
N ARG A 98 -30.15 -8.40 -1.00
CA ARG A 98 -29.53 -9.50 -1.75
C ARG A 98 -28.13 -9.13 -2.21
N LEU A 99 -27.93 -7.90 -2.69
CA LEU A 99 -26.61 -7.45 -3.13
C LEU A 99 -25.73 -6.97 -1.95
N PHE A 100 -26.35 -6.35 -0.95
CA PHE A 100 -25.70 -5.80 0.24
C PHE A 100 -26.37 -6.33 1.52
N PRO A 101 -26.05 -7.58 1.94
CA PRO A 101 -26.56 -8.13 3.20
C PRO A 101 -26.04 -7.34 4.41
N GLU A 102 -24.82 -6.81 4.28
CA GLU A 102 -24.16 -5.88 5.21
C GLU A 102 -23.93 -4.51 4.53
N SER A 103 -23.34 -3.56 5.25
CA SER A 103 -23.02 -2.26 4.65
C SER A 103 -21.94 -2.41 3.55
N PRO A 104 -21.99 -1.64 2.44
CA PRO A 104 -20.96 -1.70 1.40
C PRO A 104 -19.55 -1.53 1.94
N SER A 105 -19.35 -0.61 2.89
CA SER A 105 -18.06 -0.41 3.58
C SER A 105 -17.61 -1.65 4.35
N SER A 106 -18.53 -2.45 4.90
CA SER A 106 -18.19 -3.69 5.62
C SER A 106 -17.67 -4.79 4.69
N LEU A 107 -18.06 -4.77 3.41
CA LEU A 107 -17.64 -5.77 2.43
C LEU A 107 -16.19 -5.59 1.98
N VAL A 108 -15.62 -4.40 2.20
CA VAL A 108 -14.31 -4.00 1.66
C VAL A 108 -13.32 -3.49 2.72
N VAL A 109 -13.60 -3.70 4.01
CA VAL A 109 -12.75 -3.22 5.13
C VAL A 109 -11.30 -3.72 5.07
N GLU A 110 -11.07 -4.90 4.50
CA GLU A 110 -9.75 -5.53 4.46
C GLU A 110 -9.02 -5.13 3.18
N LEU A 111 -7.91 -4.40 3.34
CA LEU A 111 -7.01 -4.00 2.26
C LEU A 111 -6.56 -5.23 1.45
N ALA A 112 -6.94 -5.27 0.17
CA ALA A 112 -6.56 -6.29 -0.80
C ALA A 112 -6.69 -7.74 -0.30
N GLY A 113 -7.68 -7.99 0.57
CA GLY A 113 -7.84 -9.27 1.27
C GLY A 113 -8.63 -10.33 0.48
N PRO A 114 -8.44 -11.64 0.76
CA PRO A 114 -9.25 -12.71 0.16
C PRO A 114 -10.76 -12.54 0.39
N ARG A 115 -11.13 -11.86 1.48
CA ARG A 115 -12.52 -11.54 1.79
C ARG A 115 -13.10 -10.49 0.85
N GLN A 116 -12.36 -9.41 0.58
CA GLN A 116 -12.75 -8.37 -0.38
C GLN A 116 -12.92 -9.00 -1.77
N GLU A 117 -11.94 -9.81 -2.20
CA GLU A 117 -12.00 -10.53 -3.48
C GLU A 117 -13.25 -11.40 -3.61
N LYS A 118 -13.54 -12.22 -2.59
CA LYS A 118 -14.73 -13.07 -2.58
C LYS A 118 -16.01 -12.25 -2.65
N ASN A 119 -16.12 -11.20 -1.83
CA ASN A 119 -17.31 -10.35 -1.77
C ASN A 119 -17.57 -9.63 -3.10
N VAL A 120 -16.52 -9.03 -3.67
CA VAL A 120 -16.60 -8.34 -4.96
C VAL A 120 -16.95 -9.32 -6.08
N SER A 121 -16.36 -10.52 -6.09
CA SER A 121 -16.68 -11.54 -7.10
C SER A 121 -18.16 -11.93 -7.09
N VAL A 122 -18.72 -12.16 -5.89
CA VAL A 122 -20.16 -12.48 -5.72
C VAL A 122 -21.04 -11.31 -6.19
N LEU A 123 -20.64 -10.08 -5.87
CA LEU A 123 -21.35 -8.86 -6.29
C LEU A 123 -21.35 -8.72 -7.82
N LEU A 124 -20.19 -8.90 -8.47
CA LEU A 124 -20.05 -8.85 -9.93
C LEU A 124 -20.89 -9.94 -10.61
N GLU A 125 -20.84 -11.17 -10.10
CA GLU A 125 -21.63 -12.28 -10.63
C GLU A 125 -23.13 -12.01 -10.51
N THR A 126 -23.58 -11.49 -9.37
CA THR A 126 -24.99 -11.15 -9.14
C THR A 126 -25.47 -10.07 -10.10
N ILE A 127 -24.68 -9.00 -10.31
CA ILE A 127 -25.04 -7.91 -11.23
C ILE A 127 -25.10 -8.40 -12.69
N ARG A 128 -24.24 -9.35 -13.07
CA ARG A 128 -24.23 -9.92 -14.42
C ARG A 128 -25.43 -10.79 -14.70
N THR A 129 -25.76 -11.66 -13.76
CA THR A 129 -26.70 -12.76 -13.98
C THR A 129 -28.16 -12.36 -13.76
N ASP A 130 -28.43 -11.37 -12.93
CA ASP A 130 -29.79 -10.97 -12.58
C ASP A 130 -30.19 -9.65 -13.25
N GLU A 131 -31.24 -9.71 -14.08
CA GLU A 131 -31.79 -8.56 -14.82
C GLU A 131 -32.25 -7.41 -13.91
N ALA A 132 -32.58 -7.69 -12.64
CA ALA A 132 -32.93 -6.65 -11.69
C ALA A 132 -31.80 -5.62 -11.49
N TYR A 133 -30.55 -5.99 -11.78
CA TYR A 133 -29.37 -5.12 -11.65
C TYR A 133 -28.80 -4.68 -13.00
N ALA A 134 -29.52 -4.84 -14.11
CA ALA A 134 -29.07 -4.40 -15.43
C ALA A 134 -28.53 -2.95 -15.46
N PRO A 135 -29.13 -1.97 -14.75
CA PRO A 135 -28.60 -0.60 -14.72
C PRO A 135 -27.25 -0.43 -14.02
N LEU A 136 -26.75 -1.44 -13.28
CA LEU A 136 -25.48 -1.40 -12.56
C LEU A 136 -24.33 -2.05 -13.34
N ARG A 137 -24.60 -2.64 -14.52
CA ARG A 137 -23.62 -3.42 -15.29
C ARG A 137 -22.39 -2.62 -15.69
N ASP A 138 -22.56 -1.35 -16.07
CA ASP A 138 -21.42 -0.48 -16.42
C ASP A 138 -20.48 -0.29 -15.22
N LYS A 139 -21.04 -0.10 -14.01
CA LYS A 139 -20.25 0.00 -12.77
C LYS A 139 -19.64 -1.32 -12.35
N ALA A 140 -20.28 -2.45 -12.65
CA ALA A 140 -19.68 -3.76 -12.46
C ALA A 140 -18.48 -3.98 -13.39
N ALA A 141 -18.50 -3.46 -14.63
CA ALA A 141 -17.35 -3.54 -15.53
C ALA A 141 -16.17 -2.69 -15.01
N GLU A 142 -16.43 -1.47 -14.53
CA GLU A 142 -15.41 -0.63 -13.88
C GLU A 142 -14.80 -1.34 -12.66
N LEU A 143 -15.64 -1.95 -11.82
CA LEU A 143 -15.20 -2.67 -10.61
C LEU A 143 -14.37 -3.92 -10.95
N GLU A 144 -14.72 -4.66 -12.00
CA GLU A 144 -13.91 -5.79 -12.45
C GLU A 144 -12.53 -5.32 -12.92
N ALA A 145 -12.46 -4.24 -13.70
CA ALA A 145 -11.18 -3.68 -14.16
C ALA A 145 -10.30 -3.25 -12.98
N ALA A 146 -10.87 -2.57 -11.98
CA ALA A 146 -10.15 -2.17 -10.76
C ALA A 146 -9.64 -3.39 -9.96
N MET A 147 -10.47 -4.44 -9.80
CA MET A 147 -10.06 -5.68 -9.14
C MET A 147 -8.96 -6.43 -9.91
N THR A 148 -8.98 -6.41 -11.25
CA THR A 148 -7.91 -7.00 -12.05
C THR A 148 -6.60 -6.24 -11.86
N ALA A 149 -6.64 -4.90 -11.86
CA ALA A 149 -5.47 -4.07 -11.59
C ALA A 149 -4.89 -4.33 -10.19
N LEU A 150 -5.75 -4.37 -9.16
CA LEU A 150 -5.34 -4.67 -7.78
C LEU A 150 -4.67 -6.04 -7.63
N LYS A 151 -5.12 -7.06 -8.37
CA LYS A 151 -4.51 -8.40 -8.36
C LYS A 151 -3.17 -8.48 -9.09
N GLN A 152 -2.87 -7.52 -9.97
CA GLN A 152 -1.65 -7.48 -10.76
C GLN A 152 -0.53 -6.65 -10.11
N ALA A 153 -0.89 -5.76 -9.18
CA ALA A 153 0.04 -4.99 -8.35
C ALA A 153 0.64 -5.84 -7.22
#